data_AF-A0A9D1MRY7-F1
#
_entry.id   AF-A0A9D1MRY7-F1
#
_cell.length_a   1.000
_cell.length_b   1.000
_cell.length_c   1.000
_cell.angle_alpha   90.00
_cell.angle_beta   90.00
_cell.angle_gamma   90.00
#
_symmetry.space_group_name_H-M   'P 1'
#
loop_
_entity.id
_entity.type
_entity.pdbx_description
1 polymer ?
#
loop_
_entity_poly.entity_id
_entity_poly.type
_entity_poly.pdbx_seq_one_letter_code
_entity_poly.pdbx_strand_id
1 'polypeptide(L)'
;MSINQKSLLSWLVWTPLKFSVLALVLLFLFIFALYMIYPDASNMLIALTTLVGIICAAACIYHKLPKKNMDQKSFIALTNLQMLVVSTAFIIAMLLINEYKDVIVMRFWLMNYQINASVLAIATLIAVFFLYLIGIFVTSLYAKYSRCREMGISAWKIILSMPFGFSLLWAPGYLLKDQNKSTPAVSIHSKWYSKITEKIINNQLYTVFSFIIMVVYSGFFYGFNASFITLASVLIFAIWFKISGLSSFRQQQKKLYSYTSIILNILVLIGIIGYSSLQHAPDVTVNISDIETVETTN
;
A
#
# COMPACT_ATOMS: atom_id res chain seq x y z
N MET A 1 -3.94 -32.02 16.08
CA MET A 1 -4.11 -31.55 14.69
C MET A 1 -3.34 -30.24 14.53
N SER A 2 -2.16 -30.27 13.90
CA SER A 2 -1.34 -29.08 13.68
C SER A 2 -2.01 -28.21 12.61
N ILE A 3 -2.73 -27.18 13.06
CA ILE A 3 -3.49 -26.31 12.18
C ILE A 3 -2.51 -25.32 11.57
N ASN A 4 -2.02 -25.57 10.34
CA ASN A 4 -1.12 -24.72 9.54
C ASN A 4 -1.18 -23.22 9.94
N GLN A 5 -0.31 -22.80 10.85
CA GLN A 5 -0.03 -21.40 11.15
C GLN A 5 1.07 -20.99 10.18
N LYS A 6 0.83 -19.95 9.38
CA LYS A 6 1.92 -19.42 8.56
C LYS A 6 2.86 -18.61 9.45
N SER A 7 4.16 -18.80 9.28
CA SER A 7 5.16 -18.02 9.98
C SER A 7 5.12 -16.55 9.55
N LEU A 8 5.49 -15.65 10.47
CA LEU A 8 5.65 -14.22 10.17
C LEU A 8 6.56 -14.01 8.95
N LEU A 9 7.63 -14.81 8.84
CA LEU A 9 8.56 -14.78 7.72
C LEU A 9 7.92 -15.21 6.39
N SER A 10 6.98 -16.17 6.43
CA SER A 10 6.20 -16.53 5.24
C SER A 10 5.34 -15.38 4.72
N TRP A 11 4.82 -14.54 5.61
CA TRP A 11 4.01 -13.38 5.24
C TRP A 11 4.85 -12.19 4.77
N LEU A 12 6.03 -12.00 5.38
CA LEU A 12 6.90 -10.87 5.07
C LEU A 12 7.76 -11.12 3.82
N VAL A 13 8.31 -12.33 3.67
CA VAL A 13 9.32 -12.62 2.65
C VAL A 13 8.74 -13.50 1.55
N TRP A 14 8.30 -14.71 1.90
CA TRP A 14 7.98 -15.73 0.88
C TRP A 14 6.73 -15.42 0.06
N THR A 15 5.68 -14.87 0.68
CA THR A 15 4.44 -14.57 -0.05
C THR A 15 4.61 -13.37 -0.98
N PRO A 16 5.20 -12.24 -0.53
CA PRO A 16 5.53 -11.13 -1.42
C PRO A 16 6.52 -11.49 -2.53
N LEU A 17 7.50 -12.37 -2.26
CA LEU A 17 8.42 -12.85 -3.28
C LEU A 17 7.72 -13.75 -4.33
N LYS A 18 6.81 -14.63 -3.89
CA LYS A 18 5.99 -15.41 -4.82
C LYS A 18 5.10 -14.51 -5.67
N PHE A 19 4.55 -13.45 -5.08
CA PHE A 19 3.81 -12.44 -5.80
C PHE A 19 4.71 -11.76 -6.85
N SER A 20 5.93 -11.33 -6.50
CA SER A 20 6.77 -10.59 -7.42
C SER A 20 7.19 -11.40 -8.63
N VAL A 21 7.58 -12.67 -8.43
CA VAL A 21 7.92 -13.58 -9.54
C VAL A 21 6.70 -13.84 -10.42
N LEU A 22 5.53 -14.11 -9.82
CA LEU A 22 4.31 -14.36 -10.58
C LEU A 22 3.86 -13.13 -11.38
N ALA A 23 3.91 -11.95 -10.75
CA ALA A 23 3.57 -10.69 -11.39
C ALA A 23 4.53 -10.40 -12.55
N LEU A 24 5.83 -10.60 -12.37
CA LEU A 24 6.82 -10.40 -13.43
C LEU A 24 6.51 -11.28 -14.65
N VAL A 25 6.27 -12.58 -14.43
CA VAL A 25 5.94 -13.53 -15.51
C VAL A 25 4.65 -13.12 -16.22
N LEU A 26 3.60 -12.79 -15.48
CA LEU A 26 2.32 -12.35 -16.07
C LEU A 26 2.47 -11.04 -16.86
N LEU A 27 3.26 -10.09 -16.35
CA LEU A 27 3.53 -8.83 -17.03
C LEU A 27 4.24 -9.07 -18.36
N PHE A 28 5.29 -9.90 -18.39
CA PHE A 28 5.96 -10.26 -19.63
C PHE A 28 5.01 -10.91 -20.63
N LEU A 29 4.19 -11.87 -20.19
CA LEU A 29 3.23 -12.56 -21.06
C LEU A 29 2.18 -11.60 -21.61
N PHE A 30 1.61 -10.72 -20.78
CA PHE A 30 0.57 -9.80 -21.20
C PHE A 30 1.11 -8.70 -22.11
N ILE A 31 2.28 -8.14 -21.81
CA ILE A 31 2.92 -7.13 -22.66
C ILE A 31 3.33 -7.76 -23.99
N PHE A 32 3.90 -8.98 -23.98
CA PHE A 32 4.24 -9.69 -25.21
C PHE A 32 3.00 -9.98 -26.07
N ALA A 33 1.93 -10.51 -25.47
CA ALA A 33 0.68 -10.74 -26.18
C ALA A 33 0.06 -9.44 -26.73
N LEU A 34 0.15 -8.34 -25.97
CA LEU A 34 -0.31 -7.04 -26.41
C LEU A 34 0.44 -6.57 -27.66
N TYR A 35 1.77 -6.62 -27.67
CA TYR A 35 2.58 -6.21 -28.82
C TYR A 35 2.40 -7.11 -30.05
N MET A 36 2.08 -8.39 -29.87
CA MET A 36 1.76 -9.28 -30.99
C MET A 36 0.44 -8.93 -31.69
N ILE A 37 -0.52 -8.33 -30.97
CA ILE A 37 -1.83 -7.94 -31.50
C ILE A 37 -1.84 -6.47 -31.93
N TYR A 38 -1.21 -5.61 -31.14
CA TYR A 38 -1.12 -4.16 -31.31
C TYR A 38 0.34 -3.70 -31.16
N PRO A 39 1.15 -3.76 -32.24
CA PRO A 39 2.56 -3.37 -32.20
C PRO A 39 2.77 -1.91 -31.76
N ASP A 40 1.84 -1.02 -32.14
CA ASP A 40 1.87 0.41 -31.82
C ASP A 40 0.98 0.75 -30.60
N ALA A 41 0.90 -0.15 -29.62
CA ALA A 41 0.11 0.06 -28.41
C ALA A 41 0.51 1.36 -27.69
N SER A 42 -0.48 2.21 -27.38
CA SER A 42 -0.24 3.45 -26.65
C SER A 42 0.25 3.20 -25.21
N ASN A 43 0.96 4.17 -24.64
CA ASN A 43 1.42 4.11 -23.25
C ASN A 43 0.28 3.87 -22.24
N MET A 44 -0.92 4.41 -22.53
CA MET A 44 -2.11 4.18 -21.71
C MET A 44 -2.55 2.71 -21.73
N LEU A 45 -2.53 2.07 -22.90
CA LEU A 45 -2.90 0.67 -23.05
C LEU A 45 -1.87 -0.26 -22.38
N ILE A 46 -0.58 0.08 -22.46
CA ILE A 46 0.50 -0.62 -21.75
C ILE A 46 0.32 -0.49 -20.24
N ALA A 47 0.01 0.71 -19.73
CA ALA A 47 -0.24 0.94 -18.31
C ALA A 47 -1.47 0.15 -17.81
N LEU A 48 -2.56 0.14 -18.57
CA LEU A 48 -3.75 -0.65 -18.24
C LEU A 48 -3.44 -2.15 -18.21
N THR A 49 -2.72 -2.65 -19.20
CA THR A 49 -2.32 -4.06 -19.29
C THR A 49 -1.43 -4.46 -18.11
N THR A 50 -0.51 -3.57 -17.73
CA THR A 50 0.35 -3.74 -16.55
C THR A 50 -0.49 -3.83 -15.27
N LEU A 51 -1.48 -2.95 -15.11
CA LEU A 51 -2.40 -2.97 -13.98
C LEU A 51 -3.19 -4.28 -13.92
N VAL A 52 -3.72 -4.76 -15.04
CA VAL A 52 -4.44 -6.04 -15.13
C VAL A 52 -3.53 -7.20 -14.73
N GLY A 53 -2.28 -7.22 -15.21
CA GLY A 53 -1.30 -8.24 -14.82
C GLY A 53 -1.04 -8.28 -13.31
N ILE A 54 -0.89 -7.12 -12.68
CA ILE A 54 -0.73 -6.98 -11.22
C ILE A 54 -1.96 -7.47 -10.47
N ILE A 55 -3.17 -7.13 -10.94
CA ILE A 55 -4.43 -7.57 -10.33
C ILE A 55 -4.58 -9.09 -10.42
N CYS A 56 -4.28 -9.69 -11.59
CA CYS A 56 -4.31 -11.14 -11.78
C CYS A 56 -3.32 -11.84 -10.83
N ALA A 57 -2.08 -11.34 -10.72
CA ALA A 57 -1.10 -11.87 -9.79
C ALA A 57 -1.58 -11.78 -8.33
N ALA A 58 -2.21 -10.66 -7.95
CA ALA A 58 -2.74 -10.44 -6.62
C ALA A 58 -3.89 -11.41 -6.31
N ALA A 59 -4.81 -11.64 -7.26
CA ALA A 59 -5.90 -12.59 -7.12
C ALA A 59 -5.38 -14.03 -6.94
N CYS A 60 -4.39 -14.45 -7.73
CA CYS A 60 -3.77 -15.77 -7.61
C CYS A 60 -3.10 -15.98 -6.23
N ILE A 61 -2.45 -14.96 -5.68
CA ILE A 61 -1.84 -15.03 -4.34
C ILE A 61 -2.90 -14.98 -3.24
N TYR A 62 -3.96 -14.18 -3.41
CA TYR A 62 -5.07 -14.06 -2.47
C TYR A 62 -5.68 -15.42 -2.14
N HIS A 63 -5.95 -16.24 -3.16
CA HIS A 63 -6.53 -17.58 -2.95
C HIS A 63 -5.60 -18.55 -2.19
N LYS A 64 -4.30 -18.25 -2.12
CA LYS A 64 -3.29 -19.04 -1.42
C LYS A 64 -2.95 -18.50 -0.02
N LEU A 65 -3.54 -17.36 0.38
CA LEU A 65 -3.40 -16.81 1.72
C LEU A 65 -4.29 -17.56 2.72
N PRO A 66 -3.84 -17.71 3.98
CA PRO A 66 -4.58 -18.49 4.97
C PRO A 66 -5.85 -17.74 5.35
N LYS A 67 -7.01 -18.36 5.14
CA LYS A 67 -8.34 -17.81 5.46
C LYS A 67 -8.65 -17.72 6.96
N LYS A 68 -7.64 -17.91 7.82
CA LYS A 68 -7.83 -17.86 9.27
C LYS A 68 -8.04 -16.42 9.74
N ASN A 69 -8.86 -16.33 10.75
CA ASN A 69 -9.15 -15.17 11.58
C ASN A 69 -7.87 -14.52 12.09
N MET A 70 -7.65 -13.23 11.79
CA MET A 70 -6.46 -12.47 12.22
C MET A 70 -6.70 -11.85 13.61
N ASP A 71 -6.03 -12.40 14.63
CA ASP A 71 -6.03 -11.84 15.99
C ASP A 71 -5.22 -10.55 16.08
N GLN A 72 -5.47 -9.76 17.13
CA GLN A 72 -4.79 -8.48 17.33
C GLN A 72 -3.27 -8.63 17.42
N LYS A 73 -2.77 -9.70 18.07
CA LYS A 73 -1.32 -9.90 18.24
C LYS A 73 -0.64 -10.13 16.90
N SER A 74 -1.18 -11.05 16.11
CA SER A 74 -0.69 -11.32 14.75
C SER A 74 -0.81 -10.08 13.87
N PHE A 75 -1.91 -9.33 13.98
CA PHE A 75 -2.13 -8.12 13.19
C PHE A 75 -1.11 -7.02 13.50
N ILE A 76 -0.85 -6.73 14.78
CA ILE A 76 0.14 -5.72 15.20
C ILE A 76 1.55 -6.14 14.77
N ALA A 77 1.93 -7.39 15.03
CA ALA A 77 3.22 -7.93 14.61
C ALA A 77 3.42 -7.82 13.09
N LEU A 78 2.44 -8.26 12.32
CA LEU A 78 2.55 -8.25 10.87
C LEU A 78 2.59 -6.82 10.31
N THR A 79 1.68 -5.96 10.76
CA THR A 79 1.56 -4.58 10.26
C THR A 79 2.81 -3.77 10.56
N ASN A 80 3.36 -3.87 11.77
CA ASN A 80 4.55 -3.12 12.16
C ASN A 80 5.77 -3.54 11.34
N LEU A 81 5.96 -4.85 11.13
CA LEU A 81 7.11 -5.34 10.38
C LEU A 81 6.99 -5.03 8.89
N GLN A 82 5.79 -5.20 8.31
CA GLN A 82 5.55 -4.84 6.91
C GLN A 82 5.77 -3.36 6.67
N MET A 83 5.25 -2.49 7.54
CA MET A 83 5.44 -1.05 7.42
C MET A 83 6.90 -0.66 7.57
N LEU A 84 7.62 -1.25 8.54
CA LEU A 84 9.05 -1.01 8.71
C LEU A 84 9.81 -1.38 7.43
N VAL A 85 9.62 -2.59 6.90
CA VAL A 85 10.32 -3.03 5.68
C VAL A 85 9.98 -2.13 4.48
N VAL A 86 8.70 -1.85 4.23
CA VAL A 86 8.28 -1.06 3.06
C VAL A 86 8.77 0.38 3.15
N SER A 87 8.56 1.05 4.28
CA SER A 87 8.99 2.43 4.46
C SER A 87 10.51 2.56 4.44
N THR A 88 11.27 1.66 5.09
CA THR A 88 12.74 1.69 5.03
C THR A 88 13.24 1.46 3.61
N ALA A 89 12.71 0.44 2.91
CA ALA A 89 13.06 0.16 1.52
C ALA A 89 12.79 1.35 0.60
N PHE A 90 11.64 2.00 0.78
CA PHE A 90 11.26 3.16 -0.02
C PHE A 90 12.11 4.39 0.28
N ILE A 91 12.42 4.68 1.55
CA ILE A 91 13.32 5.78 1.92
C ILE A 91 14.67 5.58 1.27
N ILE A 92 15.25 4.38 1.36
CA ILE A 92 16.53 4.06 0.73
C ILE A 92 16.44 4.23 -0.80
N ALA A 93 15.38 3.70 -1.43
CA ALA A 93 15.18 3.83 -2.86
C ALA A 93 15.06 5.29 -3.31
N MET A 94 14.29 6.12 -2.58
CA MET A 94 14.14 7.53 -2.89
C MET A 94 15.43 8.33 -2.69
N LEU A 95 16.22 8.01 -1.67
CA LEU A 95 17.54 8.61 -1.48
C LEU A 95 18.47 8.29 -2.65
N LEU A 96 18.50 7.02 -3.08
CA LEU A 96 19.29 6.60 -4.23
C LEU A 96 18.81 7.25 -5.52
N ILE A 97 17.49 7.32 -5.76
CA ILE A 97 16.94 7.99 -6.94
C ILE A 97 17.32 9.47 -6.92
N ASN A 98 17.17 10.16 -5.79
CA ASN A 98 17.47 11.59 -5.71
C ASN A 98 18.96 11.88 -5.94
N GLU A 99 19.86 11.04 -5.44
CA GLU A 99 21.31 11.16 -5.61
C GLU A 99 21.75 10.84 -7.04
N TYR A 100 21.20 9.78 -7.63
CA TYR A 100 21.67 9.23 -8.91
C TYR A 100 20.78 9.52 -10.11
N LYS A 101 19.68 10.28 -9.97
CA LYS A 101 18.71 10.53 -11.07
C LYS A 101 19.37 11.06 -12.33
N ASP A 102 20.29 12.03 -12.20
CA ASP A 102 20.88 12.69 -13.36
C ASP A 102 21.86 11.76 -14.08
N VAL A 103 22.61 10.96 -13.31
CA VAL A 103 23.50 9.92 -13.85
C VAL A 103 22.71 8.80 -14.53
N ILE A 104 21.57 8.40 -13.96
CA ILE A 104 20.70 7.37 -14.52
C ILE A 104 20.06 7.87 -15.82
N VAL A 105 19.49 9.07 -15.83
CA VAL A 105 18.86 9.68 -17.02
C VAL A 105 19.88 9.88 -18.13
N MET A 106 21.06 10.43 -17.80
CA MET A 106 22.15 10.62 -18.76
C MET A 106 22.63 9.28 -19.34
N ARG A 107 22.76 8.23 -18.52
CA ARG A 107 23.12 6.88 -18.99
C ARG A 107 22.04 6.26 -19.88
N PHE A 108 20.76 6.40 -19.55
CA PHE A 108 19.67 5.91 -20.40
C PHE A 108 19.61 6.66 -21.73
N TRP A 109 19.86 7.98 -21.74
CA TRP A 109 19.94 8.79 -22.96
C TRP A 109 21.13 8.41 -23.85
N LEU A 110 22.28 8.09 -23.24
CA LEU A 110 23.49 7.67 -23.97
C LEU A 110 23.44 6.21 -24.43
N MET A 111 22.58 5.36 -23.83
CA MET A 111 22.45 3.92 -24.14
C MET A 111 21.54 3.63 -25.35
N ASN A 112 21.52 4.51 -26.34
CA ASN A 112 20.57 4.43 -27.45
C ASN A 112 20.75 3.23 -28.41
N TYR A 113 21.64 2.25 -28.18
CA TYR A 113 21.78 1.15 -29.15
C TYR A 113 22.11 -0.28 -28.67
N GLN A 114 22.51 -0.57 -27.42
CA GLN A 114 22.72 -1.97 -26.99
C GLN A 114 22.45 -2.15 -25.49
N ILE A 115 21.37 -2.85 -25.14
CA ILE A 115 21.11 -3.27 -23.75
C ILE A 115 22.06 -4.42 -23.43
N ASN A 116 23.17 -4.11 -22.77
CA ASN A 116 24.09 -5.12 -22.24
C ASN A 116 23.37 -6.03 -21.22
N ALA A 117 23.75 -7.32 -21.19
CA ALA A 117 23.15 -8.31 -20.29
C ALA A 117 23.20 -7.89 -18.81
N SER A 118 24.24 -7.18 -18.39
CA SER A 118 24.36 -6.62 -17.03
C SER A 118 23.29 -5.57 -16.72
N VAL A 119 22.96 -4.71 -17.68
CA VAL A 119 21.91 -3.69 -17.52
C VAL A 119 20.53 -4.33 -17.46
N LEU A 120 20.28 -5.34 -18.30
CA LEU A 120 19.04 -6.12 -18.26
C LEU A 120 18.87 -6.85 -16.91
N ALA A 121 19.95 -7.44 -16.39
CA ALA A 121 19.95 -8.12 -15.10
C ALA A 121 19.64 -7.15 -13.95
N ILE A 122 20.26 -5.97 -13.94
CA ILE A 122 20.01 -4.93 -12.94
C ILE A 122 18.56 -4.43 -13.03
N ALA A 123 18.06 -4.14 -14.24
CA ALA A 123 16.67 -3.71 -14.44
C ALA A 123 15.66 -4.76 -13.96
N THR A 124 15.94 -6.04 -14.23
CA THR A 124 15.10 -7.15 -13.78
C THR A 124 15.11 -7.27 -12.25
N LEU A 125 16.28 -7.16 -11.62
CA LEU A 125 16.40 -7.19 -10.15
C LEU A 125 15.63 -6.04 -9.50
N ILE A 126 15.74 -4.83 -10.05
CA ILE A 126 14.99 -3.65 -9.60
C ILE A 126 13.48 -3.88 -9.78
N ALA A 127 13.04 -4.41 -10.93
CA ALA A 127 11.63 -4.71 -11.17
C ALA A 127 11.09 -5.75 -10.17
N VAL A 128 11.83 -6.83 -9.91
CA VAL A 128 11.48 -7.85 -8.90
C VAL A 128 11.38 -7.23 -7.51
N PHE A 129 12.29 -6.32 -7.16
CA PHE A 129 12.27 -5.61 -5.89
C PHE A 129 11.03 -4.71 -5.75
N PHE A 130 10.69 -3.91 -6.76
CA PHE A 130 9.47 -3.10 -6.74
C PHE A 130 8.20 -3.96 -6.67
N LEU A 131 8.14 -5.03 -7.47
CA LEU A 131 7.03 -5.98 -7.41
C LEU A 131 6.94 -6.67 -6.04
N TYR A 132 8.07 -6.91 -5.37
CA TYR A 132 8.10 -7.43 -4.00
C TYR A 132 7.49 -6.44 -3.00
N LEU A 133 7.80 -5.14 -3.12
CA LEU A 133 7.18 -4.10 -2.29
C LEU A 133 5.66 -4.04 -2.52
N ILE A 134 5.21 -4.13 -3.78
CA ILE A 134 3.78 -4.25 -4.12
C ILE A 134 3.20 -5.52 -3.49
N GLY A 135 3.93 -6.64 -3.50
CA GLY A 135 3.54 -7.87 -2.83
C GLY A 135 3.35 -7.71 -1.32
N ILE A 136 4.23 -6.95 -0.65
CA ILE A 136 4.05 -6.62 0.77
C ILE A 136 2.75 -5.83 0.95
N PHE A 137 2.50 -4.83 0.10
CA PHE A 137 1.27 -4.05 0.15
C PHE A 137 0.01 -4.92 -0.03
N VAL A 138 0.00 -5.84 -0.99
CA VAL A 138 -1.09 -6.81 -1.21
C VAL A 138 -1.32 -7.68 0.03
N THR A 139 -0.26 -8.21 0.63
CA THR A 139 -0.39 -9.02 1.85
C THR A 139 -0.85 -8.21 3.06
N SER A 140 -0.47 -6.93 3.15
CA SER A 140 -0.93 -5.99 4.18
C SER A 140 -2.42 -5.66 4.03
N LEU A 141 -2.88 -5.40 2.79
CA LEU A 141 -4.30 -5.23 2.47
C LEU A 141 -5.12 -6.45 2.91
N TYR A 142 -4.62 -7.65 2.61
CA TYR A 142 -5.27 -8.88 3.05
C TYR A 142 -5.33 -9.01 4.58
N ALA A 143 -4.24 -8.67 5.28
CA ALA A 143 -4.21 -8.71 6.74
C ALA A 143 -5.24 -7.75 7.36
N LYS A 144 -5.34 -6.52 6.82
CA LYS A 144 -6.36 -5.53 7.20
C LYS A 144 -7.77 -6.05 6.92
N TYR A 145 -7.99 -6.63 5.74
CA TYR A 145 -9.27 -7.24 5.37
C TYR A 145 -9.67 -8.34 6.36
N SER A 146 -8.78 -9.31 6.63
CA SER A 146 -9.04 -10.41 7.57
C SER A 146 -9.34 -9.87 8.97
N ARG A 147 -8.58 -8.87 9.44
CA ARG A 147 -8.82 -8.23 10.74
C ARG A 147 -10.19 -7.55 10.82
N CYS A 148 -10.61 -6.83 9.78
CA CYS A 148 -11.92 -6.20 9.75
C CYS A 148 -13.07 -7.22 9.68
N ARG A 149 -12.84 -8.39 9.05
CA ARG A 149 -13.79 -9.51 9.08
C ARG A 149 -13.96 -10.08 10.48
N GLU A 150 -12.88 -10.18 11.26
CA GLU A 150 -12.94 -10.58 12.68
C GLU A 150 -13.72 -9.61 13.56
N MET A 151 -13.66 -8.32 13.23
CA MET A 151 -14.48 -7.31 13.90
C MET A 151 -15.97 -7.37 13.50
N GLY A 152 -16.35 -8.30 12.61
CA GLY A 152 -17.74 -8.50 12.17
C GLY A 152 -18.20 -7.52 11.09
N ILE A 153 -17.28 -6.85 10.39
CA ILE A 153 -17.62 -5.93 9.31
C ILE A 153 -17.88 -6.73 8.02
N SER A 154 -18.93 -6.39 7.28
CA SER A 154 -19.27 -7.06 6.02
C SER A 154 -18.22 -6.80 4.92
N ALA A 155 -17.97 -7.81 4.08
CA ALA A 155 -16.91 -7.77 3.06
C ALA A 155 -17.01 -6.56 2.12
N TRP A 156 -18.22 -6.24 1.65
CA TRP A 156 -18.45 -5.10 0.75
C TRP A 156 -18.09 -3.75 1.41
N LYS A 157 -18.35 -3.59 2.72
CA LYS A 157 -17.99 -2.36 3.45
C LYS A 157 -16.49 -2.21 3.55
N ILE A 158 -15.79 -3.31 3.80
CA ILE A 158 -14.32 -3.33 3.85
C ILE A 158 -13.76 -2.90 2.50
N ILE A 159 -14.23 -3.50 1.40
CA ILE A 159 -13.77 -3.20 0.03
C ILE A 159 -13.98 -1.71 -0.30
N LEU A 160 -15.17 -1.17 -0.07
CA LEU A 160 -15.46 0.25 -0.34
C LEU A 160 -14.72 1.22 0.59
N SER A 161 -14.28 0.74 1.76
CA SER A 161 -13.57 1.56 2.74
C SER A 161 -12.05 1.45 2.66
N MET A 162 -11.49 0.66 1.74
CA MET A 162 -10.04 0.44 1.59
C MET A 162 -9.55 0.61 0.14
N PRO A 163 -9.97 1.64 -0.63
CA PRO A 163 -9.30 1.92 -1.89
C PRO A 163 -7.84 2.24 -1.58
N PHE A 164 -6.91 1.44 -2.10
CA PHE A 164 -5.46 1.59 -1.86
C PHE A 164 -5.05 1.50 -0.38
N GLY A 165 -5.81 0.79 0.47
CA GLY A 165 -5.36 0.43 1.83
C GLY A 165 -5.36 1.53 2.88
N PHE A 166 -5.81 2.73 2.53
CA PHE A 166 -6.19 3.79 3.46
C PHE A 166 -7.61 3.53 3.95
N SER A 167 -7.79 3.52 5.27
CA SER A 167 -9.10 3.29 5.88
C SER A 167 -9.09 3.72 7.33
N LEU A 168 -10.26 4.09 7.86
CA LEU A 168 -10.45 4.18 9.30
C LEU A 168 -10.61 2.81 9.94
N LEU A 169 -11.05 1.80 9.19
CA LEU A 169 -11.45 0.50 9.73
C LEU A 169 -10.30 -0.31 10.35
N TRP A 170 -9.05 -0.06 9.96
CA TRP A 170 -7.90 -0.77 10.54
C TRP A 170 -7.47 -0.20 11.89
N ALA A 171 -7.78 1.08 12.19
CA ALA A 171 -7.38 1.73 13.44
C ALA A 171 -7.98 1.05 14.68
N PRO A 172 -9.29 0.74 14.76
CA PRO A 172 -9.82 -0.01 15.88
C PRO A 172 -9.30 -1.46 15.92
N GLY A 173 -8.98 -2.06 14.77
CA GLY A 173 -8.37 -3.39 14.70
C GLY A 173 -6.98 -3.45 15.33
N TYR A 174 -6.25 -2.33 15.32
CA TYR A 174 -4.93 -2.16 15.95
C TYR A 174 -5.06 -1.73 17.42
N LEU A 175 -5.86 -0.71 17.70
CA LEU A 175 -5.89 0.00 18.98
C LEU A 175 -6.78 -0.66 20.06
N LEU A 176 -7.74 -1.50 19.67
CA LEU A 176 -8.68 -2.12 20.60
C LEU A 176 -8.33 -3.58 20.86
N LYS A 177 -8.31 -3.95 22.15
CA LYS A 177 -8.09 -5.33 22.58
C LYS A 177 -9.20 -6.26 22.12
N ASP A 178 -8.81 -7.48 21.73
CA ASP A 178 -9.76 -8.56 21.43
C ASP A 178 -10.56 -8.93 22.69
N GLN A 179 -11.85 -9.25 22.51
CA GLN A 179 -12.72 -9.73 23.60
C GLN A 179 -12.41 -11.18 23.98
N ASN A 180 -12.07 -11.99 22.98
CA ASN A 180 -11.81 -13.42 23.15
C ASN A 180 -10.33 -13.70 22.89
N LYS A 181 -9.70 -14.51 23.75
CA LYS A 181 -8.35 -15.03 23.51
C LYS A 181 -8.42 -16.02 22.34
N SER A 182 -8.09 -15.57 21.14
CA SER A 182 -7.94 -16.42 19.97
C SER A 182 -6.51 -16.97 19.90
N THR A 183 -6.38 -18.18 19.35
CA THR A 183 -5.05 -18.70 19.00
C THR A 183 -4.43 -17.82 17.91
N PRO A 184 -3.14 -17.46 18.04
CA PRO A 184 -2.51 -16.57 17.08
C PRO A 184 -2.54 -17.14 15.66
N ALA A 185 -2.94 -16.31 14.70
CA ALA A 185 -3.01 -16.63 13.28
C ALA A 185 -1.61 -16.72 12.64
N VAL A 186 -0.67 -15.92 13.15
CA VAL A 186 0.71 -15.83 12.67
C VAL A 186 1.66 -16.25 13.79
N SER A 187 2.50 -17.25 13.51
CA SER A 187 3.49 -17.72 14.47
C SER A 187 4.74 -16.84 14.45
N ILE A 188 5.05 -16.20 15.57
CA ILE A 188 6.25 -15.39 15.79
C ILE A 188 7.32 -16.27 16.45
N HIS A 189 8.33 -16.68 15.68
CA HIS A 189 9.40 -17.55 16.18
C HIS A 189 10.48 -16.78 16.94
N SER A 190 10.70 -15.51 16.59
CA SER A 190 11.69 -14.67 17.24
C SER A 190 11.23 -14.27 18.65
N LYS A 191 11.97 -14.72 19.66
CA LYS A 191 11.66 -14.45 21.08
C LYS A 191 11.70 -12.96 21.41
N TRP A 192 12.68 -12.21 20.89
CA TRP A 192 12.80 -10.78 21.16
C TRP A 192 11.63 -10.00 20.54
N TYR A 193 11.23 -10.36 19.32
CA TYR A 193 10.13 -9.69 18.64
C TYR A 193 8.78 -10.00 19.30
N SER A 194 8.55 -11.27 19.70
CA SER A 194 7.35 -11.63 20.46
C SER A 194 7.22 -10.83 21.75
N LYS A 195 8.32 -10.63 22.49
CA LYS A 195 8.34 -9.80 23.72
C LYS A 195 7.96 -8.35 23.45
N ILE A 196 8.47 -7.76 22.35
CA ILE A 196 8.11 -6.39 21.95
C ILE A 196 6.61 -6.31 21.61
N THR A 197 6.13 -7.23 20.77
CA THR A 197 4.71 -7.27 20.39
C THR A 197 3.80 -7.43 21.62
N GLU A 198 4.17 -8.29 22.57
CA GLU A 198 3.44 -8.47 23.83
C GLU A 198 3.45 -7.20 24.69
N LYS A 199 4.59 -6.52 24.80
CA LYS A 199 4.69 -5.24 25.52
C LYS A 199 3.79 -4.17 24.90
N ILE A 200 3.71 -4.12 23.57
CA ILE A 200 2.82 -3.22 22.84
C ILE A 200 1.37 -3.54 23.19
N ILE A 201 0.93 -4.79 23.06
CA ILE A 201 -0.47 -5.19 23.26
C ILE A 201 -0.93 -5.05 24.72
N ASN A 202 -0.06 -5.37 25.66
CA ASN A 202 -0.44 -5.38 27.07
C ASN A 202 -0.68 -3.96 27.61
N ASN A 203 -0.03 -2.95 27.04
CA ASN A 203 -0.10 -1.56 27.48
C ASN A 203 -0.69 -0.63 26.41
N GLN A 204 -1.81 0.03 26.73
CA GLN A 204 -2.49 0.93 25.81
C GLN A 204 -1.61 2.08 25.32
N LEU A 205 -0.74 2.63 26.17
CA LEU A 205 0.16 3.71 25.78
C LEU A 205 1.17 3.24 24.74
N TYR A 206 1.77 2.06 24.91
CA TYR A 206 2.69 1.50 23.92
C TYR A 206 1.97 1.13 22.62
N THR A 207 0.71 0.66 22.67
CA THR A 207 -0.11 0.44 21.48
C THR A 207 -0.33 1.74 20.70
N VAL A 208 -0.78 2.81 21.37
CA VAL A 208 -1.03 4.12 20.76
C VAL A 208 0.26 4.71 20.20
N PHE A 209 1.35 4.67 20.97
CA PHE A 209 2.64 5.19 20.54
C PHE A 209 3.18 4.43 19.32
N SER A 210 3.12 3.10 19.34
CA SER A 210 3.51 2.27 18.19
C SER A 210 2.65 2.57 16.96
N PHE A 211 1.35 2.80 17.15
CA PHE A 211 0.45 3.16 16.07
C PHE A 211 0.82 4.51 15.44
N ILE A 212 1.05 5.55 16.27
CA ILE A 212 1.47 6.88 15.80
C ILE A 212 2.79 6.81 15.04
N ILE A 213 3.79 6.09 15.59
CA ILE A 213 5.07 5.88 14.90
C ILE A 213 4.83 5.26 13.53
N MET A 214 4.02 4.21 13.43
CA MET A 214 3.78 3.54 12.16
C MET A 214 3.03 4.43 11.16
N VAL A 215 2.08 5.25 11.62
CA VAL A 215 1.39 6.22 10.76
C VAL A 215 2.37 7.27 10.23
N VAL A 216 3.18 7.88 11.10
CA VAL A 216 4.19 8.86 10.69
C VAL A 216 5.21 8.22 9.75
N TYR A 217 5.66 7.00 10.08
CA TYR A 217 6.62 6.25 9.27
C TYR A 217 6.06 5.86 7.90
N SER A 218 4.74 5.65 7.80
CA SER A 218 4.05 5.43 6.52
C SER A 218 3.97 6.68 5.65
N GLY A 219 3.98 7.87 6.27
CA GLY A 219 4.01 9.15 5.57
C GLY A 219 5.22 9.32 4.66
N PHE A 220 6.35 8.69 4.99
CA PHE A 220 7.51 8.69 4.12
C PHE A 220 7.29 7.91 2.83
N PHE A 221 6.34 6.97 2.79
CA PHE A 221 5.98 6.21 1.59
C PHE A 221 4.91 6.92 0.75
N TYR A 222 3.83 7.39 1.38
CA TYR A 222 2.68 7.97 0.66
C TYR A 222 2.74 9.50 0.51
N GLY A 223 3.78 10.14 1.04
CA GLY A 223 3.93 11.58 1.08
C GLY A 223 3.33 12.22 2.33
N PHE A 224 3.81 13.44 2.64
CA PHE A 224 3.46 14.17 3.86
C PHE A 224 1.95 14.46 3.96
N ASN A 225 1.31 14.77 2.82
CA ASN A 225 -0.14 15.01 2.74
C ASN A 225 -0.97 13.78 3.12
N ALA A 226 -0.60 12.58 2.66
CA ALA A 226 -1.27 11.34 3.02
C ALA A 226 -1.12 11.02 4.52
N SER A 227 0.03 11.36 5.09
CA SER A 227 0.30 11.26 6.52
C SER A 227 -0.64 12.12 7.35
N PHE A 228 -0.84 13.38 6.95
CA PHE A 228 -1.79 14.29 7.61
C PHE A 228 -3.23 13.81 7.52
N ILE A 229 -3.68 13.34 6.34
CA ILE A 229 -5.02 12.79 6.17
C ILE A 229 -5.22 11.58 7.09
N THR A 230 -4.21 10.74 7.24
CA THR A 230 -4.25 9.58 8.14
C THR A 230 -4.30 10.01 9.60
N LEU A 231 -3.50 10.99 10.01
CA LEU A 231 -3.52 11.54 11.37
C LEU A 231 -4.86 12.22 11.69
N ALA A 232 -5.42 13.00 10.76
CA ALA A 232 -6.74 13.61 10.91
C ALA A 232 -7.84 12.55 11.06
N SER A 233 -7.78 11.48 10.25
CA SER A 233 -8.67 10.34 10.36
C SER A 233 -8.58 9.67 11.74
N VAL A 234 -7.36 9.49 12.25
CA VAL A 234 -7.12 8.92 13.58
C VAL A 234 -7.64 9.81 14.69
N LEU A 235 -7.53 11.14 14.56
CA LEU A 235 -8.10 12.09 15.52
C LEU A 235 -9.63 11.99 15.55
N ILE A 236 -10.28 11.89 14.38
CA ILE A 236 -11.73 11.66 14.30
C ILE A 236 -12.11 10.36 15.03
N PHE A 237 -11.36 9.28 14.81
CA PHE A 237 -11.54 8.03 15.55
C PHE A 237 -11.37 8.23 17.06
N ALA A 238 -10.33 8.94 17.51
CA ALA A 238 -10.05 9.13 18.93
C ALA A 238 -11.14 9.94 19.64
N ILE A 239 -11.62 11.02 19.00
CA ILE A 239 -12.73 11.84 19.50
C ILE A 239 -14.01 11.01 19.58
N TRP A 240 -14.34 10.27 18.52
CA TRP A 240 -15.53 9.41 18.50
C TRP A 240 -15.44 8.34 19.58
N PHE A 241 -14.31 7.66 19.69
CA PHE A 241 -14.08 6.64 20.72
C PHE A 241 -14.24 7.21 22.13
N LYS A 242 -13.71 8.42 22.39
CA LYS A 242 -13.86 9.10 23.67
C LYS A 242 -15.33 9.44 23.99
N ILE A 243 -16.10 9.90 23.00
CA ILE A 243 -17.52 10.26 23.18
C ILE A 243 -18.40 9.02 23.37
N SER A 244 -18.21 7.98 22.55
CA SER A 244 -19.06 6.79 22.58
C SER A 244 -18.68 5.81 23.71
N GLY A 245 -17.41 5.79 24.13
CA GLY A 245 -16.88 4.76 25.01
C GLY A 245 -16.73 3.39 24.33
N LEU A 246 -16.00 2.48 24.98
CA LEU A 246 -15.56 1.21 24.40
C LEU A 246 -16.72 0.28 23.99
N SER A 247 -17.76 0.15 24.83
CA SER A 247 -18.88 -0.77 24.60
C SER A 247 -19.76 -0.33 23.44
N SER A 248 -20.18 0.94 23.45
CA SER A 248 -20.99 1.54 22.37
C SER A 248 -20.20 1.58 21.05
N PHE A 249 -18.91 1.94 21.10
CA PHE A 249 -18.07 1.97 19.91
C PHE A 249 -17.98 0.58 19.24
N ARG A 250 -17.77 -0.49 20.02
CA ARG A 250 -17.76 -1.86 19.48
C ARG A 250 -19.07 -2.23 18.78
N GLN A 251 -20.22 -1.79 19.30
CA GLN A 251 -21.50 -2.02 18.62
C GLN A 251 -21.64 -1.20 17.32
N GLN A 252 -21.05 -0.01 17.28
CA GLN A 252 -21.07 0.88 16.13
C GLN A 252 -20.06 0.52 15.03
N GLN A 253 -19.02 -0.28 15.32
CA GLN A 253 -17.98 -0.69 14.35
C GLN A 253 -18.57 -1.25 13.04
N LYS A 254 -19.57 -2.13 13.15
CA LYS A 254 -20.26 -2.75 11.99
C LYS A 254 -21.38 -1.89 11.39
N LYS A 255 -21.75 -0.79 12.06
CA LYS A 255 -22.83 0.13 11.70
C LYS A 255 -22.24 1.49 11.31
N LEU A 256 -22.52 2.54 12.08
CA LEU A 256 -22.22 3.94 11.76
C LEU A 256 -20.75 4.14 11.37
N TYR A 257 -19.82 3.58 12.15
CA TYR A 257 -18.39 3.74 11.93
C TYR A 257 -17.94 3.22 10.56
N SER A 258 -18.46 2.07 10.13
CA SER A 258 -18.16 1.51 8.80
C SER A 258 -18.71 2.36 7.65
N TYR A 259 -19.90 2.95 7.82
CA TYR A 259 -20.46 3.87 6.82
C TYR A 259 -19.65 5.17 6.74
N THR A 260 -19.28 5.75 7.87
CA THR A 260 -18.42 6.94 7.90
C THR A 260 -17.08 6.66 7.21
N SER A 261 -16.47 5.50 7.45
CA SER A 261 -15.22 5.14 6.77
C SER A 261 -15.39 5.03 5.26
N ILE A 262 -16.54 4.60 4.75
CA ILE A 262 -16.80 4.56 3.30
C ILE A 262 -16.95 5.99 2.77
N ILE A 263 -17.77 6.82 3.42
CA ILE A 263 -18.01 8.21 3.02
C ILE A 263 -16.70 9.00 2.98
N LEU A 264 -15.88 8.91 4.02
CA LEU A 264 -14.60 9.62 4.06
C LEU A 264 -13.65 9.17 2.94
N ASN A 265 -13.61 7.88 2.61
CA ASN A 265 -12.80 7.42 1.48
C ASN A 265 -13.31 7.93 0.13
N ILE A 266 -14.63 7.96 -0.08
CA ILE A 266 -15.23 8.54 -1.29
C ILE A 266 -14.87 10.02 -1.39
N LEU A 267 -14.98 10.78 -0.30
CA LEU A 267 -14.62 12.19 -0.26
C LEU A 267 -13.13 12.43 -0.56
N VAL A 268 -12.24 11.61 0.01
CA VAL A 268 -10.80 11.66 -0.27
C VAL A 268 -10.53 11.38 -1.74
N LEU A 269 -11.18 10.36 -2.32
CA LEU A 269 -11.00 9.99 -3.72
C LEU A 269 -11.50 11.09 -4.66
N ILE A 270 -12.68 11.66 -4.40
CA ILE A 270 -13.20 12.82 -5.14
C ILE A 270 -12.23 14.01 -5.02
N GLY A 271 -11.70 14.27 -3.82
CA GLY A 271 -10.74 15.33 -3.58
C GLY A 271 -9.45 15.17 -4.39
N ILE A 272 -8.90 13.94 -4.46
CA ILE A 272 -7.70 13.64 -5.25
C ILE A 272 -7.98 13.85 -6.74
N ILE A 273 -9.08 13.30 -7.26
CA ILE A 273 -9.46 13.45 -8.68
C ILE A 273 -9.66 14.93 -9.00
N GLY A 274 -10.47 15.64 -8.21
CA GLY A 274 -10.74 17.07 -8.41
C GLY A 274 -9.47 17.92 -8.38
N TYR A 275 -8.56 17.68 -7.43
CA TYR A 275 -7.27 18.37 -7.38
C TYR A 275 -6.42 18.09 -8.62
N SER A 276 -6.32 16.83 -9.05
CA SER A 276 -5.55 16.46 -10.24
C SER A 276 -6.10 17.08 -11.53
N SER A 277 -7.42 17.19 -11.65
CA SER A 277 -8.09 17.85 -12.77
C SER A 277 -7.89 19.35 -12.79
N LEU A 278 -7.76 20.00 -11.63
CA LEU A 278 -7.50 21.44 -11.51
C LEU A 278 -6.04 21.83 -11.80
N GLN A 279 -5.09 20.92 -11.62
CA GLN A 279 -3.67 21.18 -11.92
C GLN A 279 -3.31 21.09 -13.40
N HIS A 280 -4.20 20.58 -14.25
CA HIS A 280 -4.05 20.68 -15.71
C HIS A 280 -4.55 22.07 -16.13
N ALA A 281 -3.77 23.11 -15.86
CA ALA A 281 -3.92 24.38 -16.57
C ALA A 281 -3.75 24.10 -18.08
N PRO A 282 -4.52 24.76 -18.97
CA PRO A 282 -4.36 24.55 -20.40
C PRO A 282 -2.90 24.87 -20.78
N ASP A 283 -2.29 24.00 -21.58
CA ASP A 283 -1.00 24.28 -22.21
C ASP A 283 -1.11 25.64 -22.90
N VAL A 284 -0.46 26.66 -22.33
CA VAL A 284 -0.28 27.93 -23.01
C VAL A 284 0.78 27.67 -24.07
N THR A 285 0.34 27.18 -25.23
CA THR A 285 1.13 27.24 -26.45
C THR A 285 1.33 28.70 -26.78
N VAL A 286 2.49 29.25 -26.39
CA VAL A 286 2.97 30.53 -26.92
C VAL A 286 3.24 30.28 -28.40
N ASN A 287 2.36 30.81 -29.25
CA ASN A 287 2.54 30.72 -30.68
C ASN A 287 3.70 31.65 -31.05
N ILE A 288 4.75 31.14 -31.68
CA ILE A 288 5.95 31.92 -32.02
C ILE A 288 5.60 33.11 -32.94
N SER A 289 4.48 33.03 -33.66
CA SER A 289 3.92 34.13 -34.46
C SER A 289 3.52 35.37 -33.65
N ASP A 290 3.31 35.24 -32.33
CA ASP A 290 2.88 36.34 -31.46
C ASP A 290 4.07 37.15 -30.91
N ILE A 291 5.31 36.70 -31.15
CA ILE A 291 6.54 37.39 -30.72
C ILE A 291 7.09 38.29 -31.84
N GLU A 292 6.81 37.98 -33.11
CA GLU A 292 7.30 38.77 -34.26
C GLU A 292 6.62 40.14 -34.41
N THR A 293 5.47 40.38 -33.77
CA THR A 293 4.76 41.67 -33.86
C THR A 293 5.29 42.75 -32.92
N VAL A 294 6.22 42.44 -32.00
CA VAL A 294 6.73 43.42 -31.03
C VAL A 294 8.08 44.04 -31.45
N GLU A 295 8.87 43.37 -32.30
CA GLU A 295 10.19 43.87 -32.70
C GLU A 295 10.21 44.76 -33.96
N THR A 296 9.09 44.90 -34.69
CA THR A 296 9.04 45.74 -35.92
C THR A 296 8.45 47.14 -35.74
N THR A 297 8.20 47.59 -34.51
CA THR A 297 7.87 48.99 -34.22
C THR A 297 8.84 49.57 -33.20
N ASN A 298 10.05 49.87 -33.66
CA ASN A 298 10.90 50.97 -33.19
C ASN A 298 11.76 51.47 -34.34
#